data_AF-A0A0C2IPB7-F1
#
_entry.id   AF-A0A0C2IPB7-F1
#
_cell.length_a   1.000
_cell.length_b   1.000
_cell.length_c   1.000
_cell.angle_alpha   90.00
_cell.angle_beta   90.00
_cell.angle_gamma   90.00
#
_symmetry.space_group_name_H-M   'P 1'
#
loop_
_entity.id
_entity.type
_entity.pdbx_description
1 polymer ?
#
loop_
_entity_poly.entity_id
_entity_poly.type
_entity_poly.pdbx_seq_one_letter_code
_entity_poly.pdbx_strand_id
1 'polypeptide(L)'
;MYINIISMFAILVFIQETETAHRLFNTSLGSRKLFVELGLSVQMSISQADDRVFLDEALKIFDINETQFIMKYEPDQTSWFEIKCNTLDSAEQTEISGCILSGKTSQYKASHSYPIGYRFKLNKNTNYDLSGFQIKFIIQKDAEKFIEFYIYQLYIYFSCSIQMCQQAIEYGNILSVDVTSANFVSPCETDDSKVTVETNPDVLEKIYVLRLYNQSECTPIRFKTLIIILIASSAGVVCLLVYACICCRRKSKETQK
;
A
#
# COMPACT_ATOMS: atom_id res chain seq x y z
N MET A 1 33.59 21.41 35.55
CA MET A 1 32.93 21.90 34.32
C MET A 1 32.80 20.75 33.30
N TYR A 2 32.08 19.67 33.65
CA TYR A 2 31.86 18.50 32.78
C TYR A 2 30.41 17.97 32.85
N ILE A 3 29.55 18.58 33.66
CA ILE A 3 28.17 18.14 33.91
C ILE A 3 27.19 18.56 32.79
N ASN A 4 27.56 19.51 31.92
CA ASN A 4 26.67 19.98 30.83
C ASN A 4 26.70 19.15 29.55
N ILE A 5 27.73 18.35 29.31
CA ILE A 5 27.85 17.57 28.06
C ILE A 5 26.95 16.32 28.10
N ILE A 6 26.88 15.63 29.24
CA ILE A 6 26.07 14.41 29.40
C ILE A 6 24.56 14.73 29.32
N SER A 7 24.12 15.89 29.82
CA SER A 7 22.73 16.35 29.70
C SER A 7 22.34 16.65 28.24
N MET A 8 23.26 17.22 27.46
CA MET A 8 23.03 17.48 26.04
C MET A 8 22.96 16.19 25.20
N PHE A 9 23.76 15.17 25.53
CA PHE A 9 23.63 13.84 24.92
C PHE A 9 22.36 13.10 25.37
N ALA A 10 21.90 13.28 26.60
CA ALA A 10 20.62 12.69 27.03
C ALA A 10 19.43 13.31 26.28
N ILE A 11 19.47 14.62 25.97
CA ILE A 11 18.47 15.29 25.14
C ILE A 11 18.59 14.85 23.68
N LEU A 12 19.81 14.71 23.13
CA LEU A 12 20.03 14.21 21.77
C LEU A 12 19.68 12.72 21.61
N VAL A 13 19.80 11.92 22.67
CA VAL A 13 19.34 10.52 22.73
C VAL A 13 17.82 10.45 22.92
N PHE A 14 17.19 11.44 23.57
CA PHE A 14 15.72 11.59 23.58
C PHE A 14 15.16 12.14 22.27
N ILE A 15 16.00 12.77 21.44
CA ILE A 15 15.74 13.08 20.03
C ILE A 15 16.34 11.96 19.14
N GLN A 16 16.61 10.76 19.67
CA GLN A 16 16.55 9.60 18.79
C GLN A 16 15.13 9.57 18.26
N GLU A 17 15.03 9.72 16.94
CA GLU A 17 13.88 9.38 16.12
C GLU A 17 12.96 8.47 16.90
N THR A 18 11.84 9.03 17.36
CA THR A 18 10.71 8.18 17.69
C THR A 18 10.38 7.54 16.35
N GLU A 19 10.92 6.34 16.12
CA GLU A 19 10.57 5.50 14.98
C GLU A 19 9.05 5.43 15.02
N THR A 20 8.41 6.25 14.20
CA THR A 20 6.95 6.24 14.10
C THR A 20 6.62 4.83 13.66
N ALA A 21 5.97 4.07 14.54
CA ALA A 21 5.74 2.65 14.30
C ALA A 21 4.87 2.50 13.05
N HIS A 22 5.48 2.22 11.91
CA HIS A 22 4.76 2.04 10.66
C HIS A 22 3.93 0.76 10.74
N ARG A 23 2.69 0.83 10.30
CA ARG A 23 1.78 -0.32 10.30
C ARG A 23 1.81 -1.00 8.95
N LEU A 24 1.99 -2.32 8.99
CA LEU A 24 1.93 -3.18 7.82
C LEU A 24 0.59 -3.90 7.80
N PHE A 25 -0.15 -3.70 6.72
CA PHE A 25 -1.41 -4.38 6.44
C PHE A 25 -1.24 -5.32 5.27
N ASN A 26 -1.71 -6.56 5.42
CA ASN A 26 -1.74 -7.56 4.38
C ASN A 26 -3.20 -7.93 4.12
N THR A 27 -3.68 -7.65 2.92
CA THR A 27 -5.08 -7.86 2.51
C THR A 27 -5.12 -8.36 1.06
N SER A 28 -6.31 -8.52 0.51
CA SER A 28 -6.53 -8.93 -0.87
C SER A 28 -7.60 -8.09 -1.54
N LEU A 29 -7.36 -7.72 -2.79
CA LEU A 29 -8.30 -7.06 -3.68
C LEU A 29 -8.55 -7.96 -4.89
N GLY A 30 -9.69 -8.64 -4.87
CA GLY A 30 -10.01 -9.69 -5.83
C GLY A 30 -9.01 -10.83 -5.72
N SER A 31 -8.40 -11.19 -6.84
CA SER A 31 -7.42 -12.28 -6.91
C SER A 31 -5.98 -11.87 -6.55
N ARG A 32 -5.72 -10.59 -6.19
CA ARG A 32 -4.36 -10.11 -5.92
C ARG A 32 -4.17 -9.79 -4.44
N LYS A 33 -3.00 -10.15 -3.93
CA LYS A 33 -2.57 -9.71 -2.59
C LYS A 33 -2.15 -8.25 -2.66
N LEU A 34 -2.49 -7.52 -1.61
CA LEU A 34 -2.19 -6.12 -1.42
C LEU A 34 -1.46 -5.97 -0.08
N PHE A 35 -0.29 -5.38 -0.13
CA PHE A 35 0.46 -5.00 1.07
C PHE A 35 0.47 -3.48 1.17
N VAL A 36 0.04 -2.96 2.31
CA VAL A 36 0.03 -1.52 2.57
C VAL A 36 0.91 -1.24 3.78
N GLU A 37 1.92 -0.40 3.60
CA GLU A 37 2.66 0.17 4.71
C GLU A 37 2.20 1.61 4.90
N LEU A 38 1.70 1.91 6.09
CA LEU A 38 0.99 3.13 6.39
C LEU A 38 1.62 3.85 7.58
N GLY A 39 1.91 5.12 7.39
CA GLY A 39 2.20 6.09 8.43
C GLY A 39 1.51 7.39 8.11
N LEU A 40 0.38 7.66 8.79
CA LEU A 40 -0.39 8.88 8.58
C LEU A 40 -0.96 9.45 9.88
N SER A 41 -1.14 10.76 9.91
CA SER A 41 -1.99 11.42 10.90
C SER A 41 -3.10 12.23 10.22
N VAL A 42 -4.19 12.43 10.94
CA VAL A 42 -5.33 13.22 10.46
C VAL A 42 -5.59 14.36 11.41
N GLN A 43 -5.62 15.59 10.91
CA GLN A 43 -6.11 16.75 11.65
C GLN A 43 -7.50 17.12 11.15
N MET A 44 -8.46 17.21 12.07
CA MET A 44 -9.80 17.68 11.81
C MET A 44 -9.98 19.02 12.54
N SER A 45 -10.33 20.07 11.80
CA SER A 45 -10.60 21.41 12.35
C SER A 45 -11.97 21.88 11.86
N ILE A 46 -12.94 21.93 12.78
CA ILE A 46 -14.33 22.38 12.50
C ILE A 46 -14.56 23.80 13.03
N SER A 47 -13.84 24.20 14.07
CA SER A 47 -13.79 25.56 14.59
C SER A 47 -12.56 25.69 15.49
N GLN A 48 -12.24 26.90 15.95
CA GLN A 48 -11.14 27.13 16.91
C GLN A 48 -11.26 26.32 18.22
N ALA A 49 -12.49 25.98 18.63
CA ALA A 49 -12.74 25.18 19.84
C ALA A 49 -13.17 23.74 19.53
N ASP A 50 -13.01 23.30 18.29
CA ASP A 50 -13.42 21.99 17.79
C ASP A 50 -12.38 21.50 16.79
N ASP A 51 -11.22 21.12 17.34
CA ASP A 51 -10.09 20.57 16.63
C ASP A 51 -9.62 19.26 17.28
N ARG A 52 -9.05 18.37 16.47
CA ARG A 52 -8.44 17.12 16.95
C ARG A 52 -7.41 16.62 15.96
N VAL A 53 -6.31 16.11 16.49
CA VAL A 53 -5.31 15.35 15.74
C VAL A 53 -5.44 13.87 16.11
N PHE A 54 -5.54 13.02 15.10
CA PHE A 54 -5.60 11.56 15.20
C PHE A 54 -4.26 11.01 14.70
N LEU A 55 -3.45 10.49 15.62
CA LEU A 55 -2.14 9.92 15.32
C LEU A 55 -2.24 8.43 14.94
N ASP A 56 -1.19 7.88 14.35
CA ASP A 56 -1.18 6.50 13.87
C ASP A 56 -1.45 5.47 14.98
N GLU A 57 -1.06 5.73 16.22
CA GLU A 57 -1.32 4.84 17.37
C GLU A 57 -2.82 4.65 17.63
N ALA A 58 -3.63 5.63 17.23
CA ALA A 58 -5.09 5.61 17.36
C ALA A 58 -5.80 4.86 16.23
N LEU A 59 -5.12 4.45 15.16
CA LEU A 59 -5.71 3.67 14.08
C LEU A 59 -6.18 2.30 14.63
N LYS A 60 -7.47 2.01 14.51
CA LYS A 60 -8.10 0.75 14.96
C LYS A 60 -8.48 -0.16 13.82
N ILE A 61 -9.01 0.42 12.74
CA ILE A 61 -9.49 -0.34 11.59
C ILE A 61 -8.79 0.20 10.35
N PHE A 62 -8.19 -0.71 9.60
CA PHE A 62 -7.79 -0.49 8.21
C PHE A 62 -8.22 -1.74 7.46
N ASP A 63 -9.26 -1.62 6.65
CA ASP A 63 -9.78 -2.71 5.85
C ASP A 63 -10.09 -2.21 4.43
N ILE A 64 -9.71 -3.02 3.45
CA ILE A 64 -10.01 -2.78 2.05
C ILE A 64 -10.33 -4.11 1.39
N ASN A 65 -11.50 -4.16 0.75
CA ASN A 65 -12.02 -5.30 0.03
C ASN A 65 -12.64 -4.86 -1.31
N GLU A 66 -13.23 -5.80 -2.05
CA GLU A 66 -13.78 -5.58 -3.40
C GLU A 66 -14.90 -4.54 -3.46
N THR A 67 -15.57 -4.26 -2.35
CA THR A 67 -16.75 -3.38 -2.29
C THR A 67 -16.52 -2.10 -1.50
N GLN A 68 -15.57 -2.12 -0.57
CA GLN A 68 -15.47 -1.09 0.45
C GLN A 68 -14.04 -0.93 0.95
N PHE A 69 -13.70 0.31 1.26
CA PHE A 69 -12.53 0.70 2.02
C PHE A 69 -12.96 1.42 3.29
N ILE A 70 -12.43 1.01 4.44
CA ILE A 70 -12.69 1.61 5.75
C ILE A 70 -11.37 1.86 6.45
N MET A 71 -11.22 3.07 6.97
CA MET A 71 -10.15 3.45 7.89
C MET A 71 -10.76 4.14 9.10
N LYS A 72 -10.43 3.72 10.32
CA LYS A 72 -11.02 4.26 11.54
C LYS A 72 -10.00 4.50 12.64
N TYR A 73 -9.99 5.70 13.18
CA TYR A 73 -9.22 6.14 14.35
C TYR A 73 -10.14 6.25 15.56
N GLU A 74 -9.68 5.72 16.70
CA GLU A 74 -10.34 5.83 18.00
C GLU A 74 -9.27 6.01 19.09
N PRO A 75 -8.78 7.26 19.31
CA PRO A 75 -7.77 7.52 20.33
C PRO A 75 -8.32 7.31 21.75
N ASP A 76 -9.62 7.50 21.93
CA ASP A 76 -10.34 7.34 23.19
C ASP A 76 -11.82 6.99 22.93
N GLN A 77 -12.64 6.87 23.99
CA GLN A 77 -14.07 6.52 23.88
C GLN A 77 -14.96 7.68 23.41
N THR A 78 -14.42 8.89 23.34
CA THR A 78 -15.19 10.13 23.14
C THR A 78 -14.96 10.80 21.79
N SER A 79 -13.87 10.42 21.11
CA SER A 79 -13.46 10.97 19.83
C SER A 79 -13.09 9.87 18.84
N TRP A 80 -13.40 10.11 17.57
CA TRP A 80 -13.12 9.16 16.49
C TRP A 80 -13.08 9.88 15.14
N PHE A 81 -12.43 9.25 14.17
CA PHE A 81 -12.43 9.65 12.77
C PHE A 81 -12.58 8.42 11.89
N GLU A 82 -13.40 8.49 10.85
CA GLU A 82 -13.67 7.40 9.93
C GLU A 82 -13.65 7.90 8.50
N ILE A 83 -12.95 7.15 7.65
CA ILE A 83 -13.05 7.23 6.19
C ILE A 83 -13.77 5.98 5.74
N LYS A 84 -14.86 6.15 5.00
CA LYS A 84 -15.59 5.04 4.38
C LYS A 84 -15.80 5.32 2.92
N CYS A 85 -15.28 4.46 2.05
CA CYS A 85 -15.40 4.59 0.60
C CYS A 85 -15.97 3.33 -0.02
N ASN A 86 -16.47 3.48 -1.24
CA ASN A 86 -16.77 2.36 -2.12
C ASN A 86 -15.52 1.96 -2.88
N THR A 87 -15.34 0.66 -3.04
CA THR A 87 -14.30 0.09 -3.90
C THR A 87 -14.97 -0.57 -5.10
N LEU A 88 -14.38 -0.39 -6.28
CA LEU A 88 -14.71 -1.15 -7.47
C LEU A 88 -13.43 -1.83 -7.96
N ASP A 89 -13.41 -3.15 -7.88
CA ASP A 89 -12.24 -3.94 -8.21
C ASP A 89 -12.39 -4.61 -9.59
N SER A 90 -11.38 -4.44 -10.45
CA SER A 90 -11.29 -5.09 -11.76
C SER A 90 -10.00 -5.91 -11.89
N ALA A 91 -9.81 -6.58 -13.02
CA ALA A 91 -8.60 -7.38 -13.26
C ALA A 91 -7.31 -6.52 -13.30
N GLU A 92 -7.43 -5.28 -13.78
CA GLU A 92 -6.29 -4.39 -14.06
C GLU A 92 -6.20 -3.23 -13.08
N GLN A 93 -7.33 -2.76 -12.54
CA GLN A 93 -7.40 -1.56 -11.71
C GLN A 93 -8.34 -1.75 -10.52
N THR A 94 -8.06 -1.02 -9.45
CA THR A 94 -8.96 -0.80 -8.32
C THR A 94 -9.33 0.68 -8.28
N GLU A 95 -10.63 0.99 -8.26
CA GLU A 95 -11.15 2.35 -8.07
C GLU A 95 -11.68 2.50 -6.64
N ILE A 96 -11.28 3.59 -5.96
CA ILE A 96 -11.81 3.99 -4.66
C ILE A 96 -12.57 5.31 -4.86
N SER A 97 -13.85 5.33 -4.52
CA SER A 97 -14.72 6.48 -4.79
C SER A 97 -15.85 6.60 -3.78
N GLY A 98 -16.61 7.70 -3.86
CA GLY A 98 -17.78 7.91 -3.00
C GLY A 98 -17.43 7.93 -1.52
N CYS A 99 -16.27 8.48 -1.19
CA CYS A 99 -15.75 8.51 0.17
C CYS A 99 -16.58 9.45 1.04
N ILE A 100 -16.80 9.06 2.29
CA ILE A 100 -17.41 9.88 3.34
C ILE A 100 -16.40 9.98 4.47
N LEU A 101 -15.96 11.20 4.78
CA LEU A 101 -15.17 11.50 5.96
C LEU A 101 -16.12 11.83 7.09
N SER A 102 -16.09 11.06 8.16
CA SER A 102 -16.90 11.33 9.35
C SER A 102 -16.03 11.41 10.58
N GLY A 103 -16.43 12.20 11.56
CA GLY A 103 -15.66 12.32 12.79
C GLY A 103 -16.38 13.02 13.92
N LYS A 104 -15.80 12.88 15.11
CA LYS A 104 -16.21 13.55 16.33
C LYS A 104 -14.95 13.82 17.16
N THR A 105 -14.72 15.08 17.52
CA THR A 105 -13.48 15.51 18.22
C THR A 105 -13.53 15.33 19.73
N SER A 106 -14.73 15.31 20.34
CA SER A 106 -14.95 15.02 21.76
C SER A 106 -16.41 14.68 22.06
N GLN A 107 -16.70 14.15 23.25
CA GLN A 107 -18.05 13.70 23.64
C GLN A 107 -19.15 14.76 23.51
N TYR A 108 -18.81 16.04 23.73
CA TYR A 108 -19.76 17.17 23.75
C TYR A 108 -19.94 17.85 22.39
N LYS A 109 -19.14 17.46 21.38
CA LYS A 109 -19.24 18.01 20.03
C LYS A 109 -20.14 17.14 19.16
N ALA A 110 -20.75 17.78 18.16
CA ALA A 110 -21.53 17.06 17.16
C ALA A 110 -20.62 16.16 16.34
N SER A 111 -21.18 15.09 15.77
CA SER A 111 -20.48 14.37 14.72
C SER A 111 -20.68 15.11 13.40
N HIS A 112 -19.62 15.14 12.60
CA HIS A 112 -19.63 15.75 11.28
C HIS A 112 -19.38 14.68 10.22
N SER A 113 -19.98 14.86 9.05
CA SER A 113 -19.84 13.94 7.92
C SER A 113 -19.77 14.74 6.62
N TYR A 114 -18.76 14.45 5.81
CA TYR A 114 -18.45 15.17 4.59
C TYR A 114 -18.23 14.19 3.45
N PRO A 115 -19.12 14.17 2.44
CA PRO A 115 -18.89 13.39 1.23
C PRO A 115 -17.75 14.04 0.44
N ILE A 116 -16.88 13.21 -0.12
CA ILE A 116 -15.80 13.60 -1.01
C ILE A 116 -16.15 13.12 -2.42
N GLY A 117 -16.09 14.04 -3.40
CA GLY A 117 -16.34 13.72 -4.80
C GLY A 117 -15.19 12.99 -5.53
N TYR A 118 -13.98 13.01 -4.96
CA TYR A 118 -12.78 12.44 -5.54
C TYR A 118 -12.87 10.94 -5.82
N ARG A 119 -12.19 10.53 -6.89
CA ARG A 119 -12.05 9.15 -7.30
C ARG A 119 -10.58 8.82 -7.51
N PHE A 120 -10.11 7.79 -6.85
CA PHE A 120 -8.74 7.31 -6.94
C PHE A 120 -8.70 6.03 -7.75
N LYS A 121 -7.77 5.93 -8.70
CA LYS A 121 -7.55 4.72 -9.48
C LYS A 121 -6.14 4.20 -9.27
N LEU A 122 -6.06 2.92 -8.89
CA LEU A 122 -4.82 2.21 -8.67
C LEU A 122 -4.70 1.09 -9.71
N ASN A 123 -3.70 1.18 -10.57
CA ASN A 123 -3.29 0.14 -11.49
C ASN A 123 -2.60 -0.99 -10.71
N LYS A 124 -3.15 -2.20 -10.78
CA LYS A 124 -2.63 -3.37 -10.06
C LYS A 124 -1.28 -3.84 -10.58
N ASN A 125 -0.85 -3.35 -11.74
CA ASN A 125 0.46 -3.62 -12.31
C ASN A 125 1.55 -2.62 -11.85
N THR A 126 1.18 -1.71 -10.95
CA THR A 126 2.03 -0.64 -10.45
C THR A 126 2.05 -0.67 -8.92
N ASN A 127 3.23 -0.64 -8.33
CA ASN A 127 3.39 -0.39 -6.90
C ASN A 127 3.54 1.12 -6.68
N TYR A 128 3.06 1.62 -5.55
CA TYR A 128 3.01 3.06 -5.27
C TYR A 128 3.85 3.40 -4.04
N ASP A 129 4.67 4.44 -4.16
CA ASP A 129 5.30 5.17 -3.05
C ASP A 129 4.78 6.61 -3.09
N LEU A 130 3.91 6.92 -2.13
CA LEU A 130 3.21 8.20 -1.99
C LEU A 130 3.57 8.89 -0.67
N SER A 131 4.81 8.69 -0.21
CA SER A 131 5.31 9.19 1.08
C SER A 131 5.58 10.70 1.05
N GLY A 132 5.57 11.33 2.23
CA GLY A 132 5.93 12.75 2.40
C GLY A 132 4.89 13.76 1.90
N PHE A 133 3.61 13.39 1.85
CA PHE A 133 2.56 14.20 1.24
C PHE A 133 1.51 14.75 2.23
N GLN A 134 0.95 15.93 1.93
CA GLN A 134 -0.14 16.53 2.71
C GLN A 134 -1.37 16.80 1.84
N ILE A 135 -2.51 16.17 2.18
CA ILE A 135 -3.79 16.43 1.50
C ILE A 135 -4.67 17.25 2.45
N LYS A 136 -5.05 18.45 2.03
CA LYS A 136 -5.94 19.33 2.81
C LYS A 136 -7.29 19.47 2.13
N PHE A 137 -8.31 18.81 2.69
CA PHE A 137 -9.70 18.94 2.27
C PHE A 137 -10.32 20.18 2.91
N ILE A 138 -10.59 21.20 2.09
CA ILE A 138 -11.27 22.43 2.53
C ILE A 138 -12.77 22.19 2.51
N ILE A 139 -13.41 22.23 3.68
CA ILE A 139 -14.86 22.05 3.84
C ILE A 139 -15.60 23.38 3.64
N GLN A 140 -15.06 24.46 4.23
CA GLN A 140 -15.63 25.80 4.13
C GLN A 140 -14.49 26.82 4.16
N LYS A 141 -14.25 27.50 3.02
CA LYS A 141 -13.13 28.43 2.84
C LYS A 141 -13.09 29.56 3.88
N ASP A 142 -14.24 30.19 4.14
CA ASP A 142 -14.30 31.37 5.02
C ASP A 142 -14.19 31.05 6.51
N ALA A 143 -14.48 29.81 6.91
CA ALA A 143 -14.53 29.39 8.30
C ALA A 143 -13.29 28.57 8.71
N GLU A 144 -12.29 28.47 7.82
CA GLU A 144 -11.08 27.67 8.01
C GLU A 144 -11.39 26.23 8.45
N LYS A 145 -12.49 25.66 7.96
CA LYS A 145 -12.87 24.27 8.25
C LYS A 145 -12.18 23.34 7.30
N PHE A 146 -11.42 22.39 7.83
CA PHE A 146 -10.69 21.45 7.01
C PHE A 146 -10.50 20.09 7.68
N ILE A 147 -10.19 19.11 6.84
CA ILE A 147 -9.60 17.83 7.24
C ILE A 147 -8.28 17.71 6.50
N GLU A 148 -7.20 17.53 7.23
CA GLU A 148 -5.85 17.50 6.68
C GLU A 148 -5.19 16.16 7.01
N PHE A 149 -4.70 15.49 5.98
CA PHE A 149 -3.99 14.22 6.07
C PHE A 149 -2.50 14.49 5.93
N TYR A 150 -1.73 14.11 6.94
CA TYR A 150 -0.28 14.10 6.90
C TYR A 150 0.17 12.67 6.61
N ILE A 151 0.51 12.39 5.35
CA ILE A 151 0.98 11.08 4.89
C ILE A 151 2.50 11.08 4.95
N TYR A 152 3.04 10.68 6.11
CA TYR A 152 4.49 10.53 6.26
C TYR A 152 4.99 9.39 5.38
N GLN A 153 4.22 8.31 5.31
CA GLN A 153 4.57 7.11 4.57
C GLN A 153 3.33 6.40 4.05
N LEU A 154 3.32 6.11 2.74
CA LEU A 154 2.28 5.30 2.13
C LEU A 154 2.90 4.48 1.01
N TYR A 155 3.12 3.20 1.28
CA TYR A 155 3.50 2.24 0.27
C TYR A 155 2.36 1.28 -0.02
N ILE A 156 2.04 1.09 -1.30
CA ILE A 156 0.99 0.18 -1.76
C ILE A 156 1.61 -0.80 -2.76
N TYR A 157 1.71 -2.06 -2.36
CA TYR A 157 2.30 -3.12 -3.18
C TYR A 157 1.24 -4.13 -3.62
N PHE A 158 1.04 -4.24 -4.93
CA PHE A 158 0.27 -5.32 -5.51
C PHE A 158 1.17 -6.51 -5.81
N SER A 159 0.72 -7.72 -5.49
CA SER A 159 1.38 -8.93 -5.96
C SER A 159 1.48 -8.91 -7.48
N CYS A 160 2.66 -9.24 -8.02
CA CYS A 160 2.95 -9.36 -9.46
C CYS A 160 2.99 -8.04 -10.22
N SER A 161 3.01 -6.92 -9.52
CA SER A 161 3.31 -5.64 -10.13
C SER A 161 4.73 -5.64 -10.74
N ILE A 162 4.85 -5.10 -11.95
CA ILE A 162 6.14 -4.94 -12.65
C ILE A 162 6.59 -3.48 -12.72
N GLN A 163 5.72 -2.54 -12.34
CA GLN A 163 6.01 -1.11 -12.36
C GLN A 163 6.11 -0.57 -10.93
N MET A 164 6.89 0.49 -10.78
CA MET A 164 6.94 1.28 -9.56
C MET A 164 6.59 2.71 -9.95
N CYS A 165 5.65 3.30 -9.24
CA CYS A 165 5.38 4.71 -9.25
C CYS A 165 5.89 5.30 -7.94
N GLN A 166 6.73 6.31 -8.08
CA GLN A 166 7.22 7.09 -6.96
C GLN A 166 6.86 8.53 -7.22
N GLN A 167 6.06 9.12 -6.34
CA GLN A 167 5.74 10.52 -6.45
C GLN A 167 6.87 11.33 -5.80
N ALA A 168 7.72 11.94 -6.63
CA ALA A 168 8.76 12.84 -6.14
C ALA A 168 8.11 14.16 -5.74
N ILE A 169 7.83 14.33 -4.45
CA ILE A 169 7.25 15.56 -3.94
C ILE A 169 8.26 16.23 -3.03
N GLU A 170 8.46 17.52 -3.25
CA GLU A 170 9.21 18.34 -2.31
C GLU A 170 8.45 18.38 -0.98
N TYR A 171 9.12 17.97 0.09
CA TYR A 171 8.59 17.99 1.45
C TYR A 171 7.94 19.35 1.75
N GLY A 172 6.67 19.31 2.21
CA GLY A 172 5.91 20.50 2.59
C GLY A 172 4.90 21.00 1.56
N ASN A 173 4.80 20.36 0.39
CA ASN A 173 3.73 20.67 -0.55
C ASN A 173 2.37 20.17 -0.04
N ILE A 174 1.44 21.10 0.15
CA ILE A 174 0.06 20.84 0.56
C ILE A 174 -0.83 20.86 -0.68
N LEU A 175 -1.40 19.72 -1.08
CA LEU A 175 -2.48 19.71 -2.07
C LEU A 175 -3.77 20.08 -1.35
N SER A 176 -4.16 21.33 -1.52
CA SER A 176 -5.45 21.82 -1.07
C SER A 176 -6.53 21.44 -2.09
N VAL A 177 -7.52 20.69 -1.64
CA VAL A 177 -8.61 20.16 -2.45
C VAL A 177 -9.96 20.60 -1.92
N ASP A 178 -10.90 20.87 -2.83
CA ASP A 178 -12.29 21.14 -2.49
C ASP A 178 -13.05 19.81 -2.35
N VAL A 179 -13.70 19.58 -1.21
CA VAL A 179 -14.44 18.33 -0.94
C VAL A 179 -15.50 18.02 -2.00
N THR A 180 -16.06 19.03 -2.66
CA THR A 180 -17.10 18.89 -3.67
C THR A 180 -16.58 18.53 -5.06
N SER A 181 -15.26 18.58 -5.26
CA SER A 181 -14.66 18.27 -6.55
C SER A 181 -14.83 16.81 -6.91
N ALA A 182 -15.30 16.54 -8.13
CA ALA A 182 -15.49 15.20 -8.69
C ALA A 182 -14.28 14.73 -9.53
N ASN A 183 -13.11 15.35 -9.31
CA ASN A 183 -11.93 15.09 -10.13
C ASN A 183 -11.40 13.66 -9.94
N PHE A 184 -10.91 13.10 -11.04
CA PHE A 184 -10.12 11.88 -11.02
C PHE A 184 -8.70 12.21 -10.57
N VAL A 185 -8.19 11.40 -9.64
CA VAL A 185 -6.80 11.48 -9.18
C VAL A 185 -6.13 10.15 -9.45
N SER A 186 -5.19 10.17 -10.37
CA SER A 186 -4.28 9.06 -10.63
C SER A 186 -2.90 9.51 -10.15
N PRO A 187 -2.31 8.87 -9.12
CA PRO A 187 -1.08 9.37 -8.51
C PRO A 187 0.12 9.45 -9.47
N CYS A 188 0.04 8.80 -10.64
CA CYS A 188 1.18 8.51 -11.51
C CYS A 188 0.92 8.77 -12.99
N GLU A 189 -0.32 9.05 -13.38
CA GLU A 189 -0.62 9.52 -14.73
C GLU A 189 -0.33 11.01 -14.74
N THR A 190 0.90 11.38 -15.06
CA THR A 190 1.18 12.73 -15.50
C THR A 190 0.60 12.89 -16.90
N ASP A 191 0.02 14.06 -17.20
CA ASP A 191 -0.28 14.48 -18.57
C ASP A 191 1.06 14.52 -19.35
N ASP A 192 1.46 13.39 -19.94
CA ASP A 192 2.56 13.15 -20.88
C ASP A 192 3.97 13.73 -20.59
N SER A 193 4.24 14.33 -19.43
CA SER A 193 5.52 15.00 -19.16
C SER A 193 6.20 14.59 -17.84
N LYS A 194 6.97 13.48 -17.90
CA LYS A 194 8.10 13.10 -17.01
C LYS A 194 7.71 12.89 -15.52
N VAL A 195 8.35 12.05 -14.70
CA VAL A 195 9.74 12.07 -14.25
C VAL A 195 10.16 10.67 -13.79
N THR A 196 11.27 10.15 -14.31
CA THR A 196 12.03 9.06 -13.66
C THR A 196 13.02 9.69 -12.68
N VAL A 197 12.79 9.54 -11.39
CA VAL A 197 13.77 9.92 -10.35
C VAL A 197 14.62 8.70 -10.00
N GLU A 198 15.95 8.87 -10.00
CA GLU A 198 16.89 7.88 -9.48
C GLU A 198 16.68 7.70 -7.97
N THR A 199 16.40 6.47 -7.55
CA THR A 199 16.02 6.14 -6.17
C THR A 199 17.26 6.04 -5.27
N ASN A 200 17.15 6.54 -4.04
CA ASN A 200 18.15 6.40 -2.97
C ASN A 200 18.38 4.91 -2.59
N PRO A 201 19.64 4.43 -2.47
CA PRO A 201 19.96 3.01 -2.21
C PRO A 201 19.43 2.42 -0.89
N ASP A 202 19.24 3.19 0.18
CA ASP A 202 18.80 2.63 1.49
C ASP A 202 17.32 2.22 1.50
N VAL A 203 16.48 2.96 0.76
CA VAL A 203 15.06 2.58 0.56
C VAL A 203 14.95 1.32 -0.30
N LEU A 204 15.97 1.06 -1.12
CA LEU A 204 16.02 -0.06 -2.05
C LEU A 204 16.02 -1.42 -1.34
N GLU A 205 16.68 -1.55 -0.17
CA GLU A 205 16.84 -2.85 0.51
C GLU A 205 15.52 -3.39 1.08
N LYS A 206 14.74 -2.56 1.79
CA LYS A 206 13.41 -2.94 2.29
C LYS A 206 12.44 -3.26 1.14
N ILE A 207 12.46 -2.45 0.09
CA ILE A 207 11.69 -2.72 -1.14
C ILE A 207 12.13 -4.04 -1.77
N TYR A 208 13.42 -4.36 -1.75
CA TYR A 208 13.96 -5.58 -2.34
C TYR A 208 13.41 -6.83 -1.64
N VAL A 209 13.35 -6.84 -0.31
CA VAL A 209 12.83 -7.99 0.45
C VAL A 209 11.34 -8.22 0.16
N LEU A 210 10.52 -7.17 0.16
CA LEU A 210 9.10 -7.27 -0.20
C LEU A 210 8.91 -7.67 -1.67
N ARG A 211 9.74 -7.15 -2.58
CA ARG A 211 9.72 -7.50 -4.00
C ARG A 211 10.07 -8.97 -4.22
N LEU A 212 11.10 -9.48 -3.54
CA LEU A 212 11.52 -10.89 -3.63
C LEU A 212 10.44 -11.84 -3.12
N TYR A 213 9.78 -11.49 -2.01
CA TYR A 213 8.68 -12.30 -1.47
C TYR A 213 7.52 -12.37 -2.47
N ASN A 214 7.09 -11.22 -2.99
CA ASN A 214 5.95 -11.14 -3.90
C ASN A 214 6.23 -11.75 -5.29
N GLN A 215 7.47 -11.69 -5.78
CA GLN A 215 7.80 -12.18 -7.11
C GLN A 215 7.72 -13.71 -7.24
N SER A 216 7.89 -14.45 -6.14
CA SER A 216 7.82 -15.92 -6.14
C SER A 216 6.44 -16.48 -6.51
N GLU A 217 5.36 -15.78 -6.13
CA GLU A 217 3.98 -16.19 -6.39
C GLU A 217 3.52 -15.88 -7.82
N CYS A 218 4.26 -15.02 -8.52
CA CYS A 218 3.88 -14.43 -9.80
C CYS A 218 4.39 -15.17 -11.01
N THR A 219 5.07 -16.30 -10.81
CA THR A 219 5.38 -17.21 -11.91
C THR A 219 4.07 -17.60 -12.58
N PRO A 220 3.85 -17.20 -13.86
CA PRO A 220 2.56 -17.41 -14.49
C PRO A 220 2.24 -18.89 -14.40
N ILE A 221 0.99 -19.23 -14.05
CA ILE A 221 0.54 -20.62 -13.89
C ILE A 221 1.00 -21.46 -15.09
N ARG A 222 0.97 -20.87 -16.29
CA ARG A 222 1.49 -21.46 -17.54
C ARG A 222 2.94 -21.93 -17.46
N PHE A 223 3.83 -21.20 -16.78
CA PHE A 223 5.22 -21.58 -16.61
C PHE A 223 5.38 -22.77 -15.64
N LYS A 224 4.61 -22.79 -14.54
CA LYS A 224 4.57 -23.96 -13.65
C LYS A 224 4.02 -25.19 -14.38
N THR A 225 2.93 -25.03 -15.15
CA THR A 225 2.36 -26.10 -15.97
C THR A 225 3.35 -26.57 -17.04
N LEU A 226 4.06 -25.66 -17.70
CA LEU A 226 5.09 -26.00 -18.69
C LEU A 226 6.26 -26.78 -18.05
N ILE A 227 6.75 -26.36 -16.89
CA ILE A 227 7.80 -27.08 -16.16
C ILE A 227 7.32 -28.50 -15.80
N ILE A 228 6.09 -28.64 -15.29
CA ILE A 228 5.51 -29.95 -14.96
C ILE A 228 5.40 -30.84 -16.21
N ILE A 229 4.95 -30.28 -17.35
CA ILE A 229 4.85 -31.00 -18.63
C ILE A 229 6.25 -31.44 -19.10
N LEU A 230 7.26 -30.56 -19.00
CA LEU A 230 8.64 -30.88 -19.38
C LEU A 230 9.21 -32.00 -18.51
N ILE A 231 9.01 -31.96 -17.19
CA ILE A 231 9.43 -33.02 -16.26
C ILE A 231 8.73 -34.34 -16.59
N ALA A 232 7.41 -34.33 -16.80
CA ALA A 232 6.66 -35.53 -17.16
C ALA A 232 7.12 -36.14 -18.50
N SER A 233 7.39 -35.29 -19.50
CA SER A 233 7.87 -35.74 -20.82
C SER A 233 9.25 -36.39 -20.76
N SER A 234 10.20 -35.80 -20.01
CA SER A 234 11.55 -36.33 -19.85
C SER A 234 11.56 -37.66 -19.10
N ALA A 235 10.73 -37.80 -18.04
CA ALA A 235 10.54 -39.06 -17.34
C ALA A 235 9.99 -40.16 -18.28
N GLY A 236 9.01 -39.82 -19.13
CA GLY A 236 8.46 -40.74 -20.12
C GLY A 236 9.51 -41.25 -21.11
N VAL A 237 10.38 -40.37 -21.60
CA VAL A 237 11.48 -40.75 -22.51
C VAL A 237 12.48 -41.68 -21.81
N VAL A 238 12.87 -41.39 -20.57
CA VAL A 238 13.78 -42.24 -19.79
C VAL A 238 13.18 -43.63 -19.57
N CYS A 239 11.90 -43.72 -19.20
CA CYS A 239 11.20 -44.99 -19.06
C CYS A 239 11.19 -45.81 -20.35
N LEU A 240 10.96 -45.18 -21.51
CA LEU A 240 10.99 -45.85 -22.82
C LEU A 240 12.39 -46.35 -23.17
N LEU A 241 13.44 -45.57 -22.89
CA LEU A 241 14.84 -45.99 -23.12
C LEU A 241 15.23 -47.17 -22.23
N VAL A 242 14.86 -47.15 -20.95
CA VAL A 242 15.10 -48.26 -20.02
C VAL A 242 14.37 -49.51 -20.49
N TYR A 243 13.10 -49.38 -20.89
CA TYR A 243 12.30 -50.49 -21.41
C TYR A 243 12.93 -51.09 -22.67
N ALA A 244 13.34 -50.26 -23.64
CA ALA A 244 14.02 -50.70 -24.85
C ALA A 244 15.32 -51.45 -24.53
N CYS A 245 16.14 -50.94 -23.60
CA CYS A 245 17.36 -51.61 -23.13
C CYS A 245 17.08 -52.99 -22.52
N ILE A 246 16.00 -53.12 -21.72
CA ILE A 246 15.57 -54.41 -21.13
C ILE A 246 15.14 -55.39 -22.22
N CYS A 247 14.34 -54.94 -23.19
CA CYS A 247 13.89 -55.76 -24.32
C CYS A 247 15.06 -56.23 -25.19
N CYS A 248 16.02 -55.36 -25.51
CA CYS A 248 17.23 -55.71 -26.25
C CYS A 248 18.07 -56.77 -25.52
N ARG A 249 18.23 -56.63 -24.19
CA ARG A 249 18.94 -57.63 -23.37
C ARG A 249 18.24 -58.98 -23.35
N ARG A 250 16.90 -59.03 -23.32
CA ARG A 250 16.17 -60.30 -23.41
C ARG A 250 16.38 -60.98 -24.75
N LYS A 251 16.26 -60.23 -25.84
CA LYS A 251 16.43 -60.76 -27.20
C LYS A 251 17.84 -61.33 -27.42
N SER A 252 18.87 -60.65 -26.93
CA SER A 252 20.26 -61.14 -27.01
C SER A 252 20.49 -62.46 -26.25
N LYS A 253 19.75 -62.72 -25.17
CA LYS A 253 19.83 -63.99 -24.44
C LYS A 253 19.13 -65.13 -25.16
N GLU A 254 18.12 -64.85 -25.97
CA GLU A 254 17.44 -65.86 -26.80
C GLU A 254 18.33 -66.31 -27.97
N THR A 255 19.09 -65.41 -28.58
CA THR A 255 19.99 -65.75 -29.71
C THR A 255 21.24 -66.55 -29.32
N GLN A 256 21.57 -66.62 -28.03
CA GLN A 256 22.71 -67.41 -27.52
C GLN A 256 22.33 -68.83 -27.07
N LYS A 257 21.05 -69.20 -27.16
CA LYS A 257 20.55 -70.55 -26.89
C LYS A 257 20.39 -71.33 -28.19
#